data_AF-A0ABD1LK94-F1
#
_entry.id   AF-A0ABD1LK94-F1
#
_cell.length_a   1.000
_cell.length_b   1.000
_cell.length_c   1.000
_cell.angle_alpha   90.00
_cell.angle_beta   90.00
_cell.angle_gamma   90.00
#
_symmetry.space_group_name_H-M   'P 1'
#
loop_
_entity.id
_entity.type
_entity.pdbx_description
1 polymer ?
#
loop_
_entity_poly.entity_id
_entity_poly.type
_entity_poly.pdbx_seq_one_letter_code
_entity_poly.pdbx_strand_id
1 'polypeptide(L)'
;MRRRHDLMEKGAAKNQNSRLCCLLSLSAFFWFLLLYFHFVVLARDNTNSNTKNNYSNHVDHSALSTPVSVNYEPPPILAPPRKIGSPDPDVRQSEPQTPHTEKNFPFMKALRAAENKSDPCGGRYIYVHDLPSRFNEDMLKECKSLSLWTNMCKFTTNAGLGPPLENAHGVFSNTGWYATNQFAVDVIFSNRMKQYQCLTKDSSVAAAVFVPFYAGFDIARYLWGFNTSVRDAASLDLVDWLMKRPEWSIMNGRDHFLVAGRITWDFRRLSEEDSDWGNKLLFLPAAKNMSMLVVESSPWNANDFGIPYPTYFHPAKDADVFSWQDRMRQLERKWLFSFAGAPRPGNPKSIRGQLIDQCRRSQVCKLLECDFGESKCHSPSSIMQMFQSSLFCLQPQGDSYTRRSAFDSMLAGCIPVFFHPGSAYTQYTWHLPKNYTKYSVFIPEDDIRKRNVSIEERLSQIPPEQVKIMREEVISLIPRLVYADPRSKLETLNDAFDVAVQAIIDKVTNLRKDIIEGRTDDNFIEENSWKYALLPEGEHEVGPHEWDPFFSKPKDGSGDSNDPSAEAAKNSWKNEQRNIHEG
;
A
#
# COMPACT_ATOMS: atom_id res chain seq x y z
N MET A 1 -28.00 45.89 -65.69
CA MET A 1 -28.17 45.23 -67.00
C MET A 1 -28.58 43.78 -66.76
N ARG A 2 -29.78 43.42 -67.27
CA ARG A 2 -30.35 42.07 -67.57
C ARG A 2 -30.41 40.91 -66.53
N ARG A 3 -31.65 40.47 -66.35
CA ARG A 3 -32.18 39.19 -65.80
C ARG A 3 -31.85 37.94 -66.65
N ARG A 4 -31.95 36.77 -66.01
CA ARG A 4 -32.76 35.55 -66.37
C ARG A 4 -32.90 34.69 -65.09
N HIS A 5 -34.09 34.45 -64.49
CA HIS A 5 -35.13 33.42 -64.79
C HIS A 5 -34.53 32.00 -65.00
N ASP A 6 -35.01 30.88 -64.48
CA ASP A 6 -36.12 30.45 -63.59
C ASP A 6 -35.84 28.95 -63.29
N LEU A 7 -36.32 28.40 -62.16
CA LEU A 7 -37.20 27.22 -62.13
C LEU A 7 -37.53 26.80 -60.69
N MET A 8 -38.83 26.78 -60.41
CA MET A 8 -39.45 26.24 -59.20
C MET A 8 -39.50 24.72 -59.26
N GLU A 9 -39.37 24.06 -58.11
CA GLU A 9 -39.96 22.73 -57.90
C GLU A 9 -40.77 22.74 -56.59
N LYS A 10 -42.10 22.59 -56.73
CA LYS A 10 -43.06 22.39 -55.63
C LYS A 10 -43.14 20.88 -55.34
N GLY A 11 -43.02 20.49 -54.07
CA GLY A 11 -43.18 19.10 -53.64
C GLY A 11 -43.72 18.93 -52.21
N ALA A 12 -45.05 18.84 -52.11
CA ALA A 12 -45.87 18.09 -51.14
C ALA A 12 -45.66 18.26 -49.62
N ALA A 13 -46.58 19.01 -49.00
CA ALA A 13 -46.97 18.84 -47.61
C ALA A 13 -47.67 17.49 -47.40
N LYS A 14 -46.96 16.50 -46.85
CA LYS A 14 -47.55 15.28 -46.26
C LYS A 14 -46.75 14.87 -45.03
N ASN A 15 -47.47 14.45 -43.98
CA ASN A 15 -46.99 13.81 -42.74
C ASN A 15 -46.59 14.64 -41.51
N GLN A 16 -47.27 15.77 -41.22
CA GLN A 16 -47.33 16.25 -39.82
C GLN A 16 -48.27 15.41 -38.94
N ASN A 17 -49.42 14.96 -39.47
CA ASN A 17 -50.38 14.15 -38.69
C ASN A 17 -49.85 12.76 -38.30
N SER A 18 -49.02 12.14 -39.14
CA SER A 18 -48.40 10.83 -38.84
C SER A 18 -47.37 10.93 -37.70
N ARG A 19 -46.61 12.02 -37.61
CA ARG A 19 -45.65 12.26 -36.52
C ARG A 19 -46.36 12.55 -35.20
N LEU A 20 -47.47 13.30 -35.24
CA LEU A 20 -48.27 13.58 -34.05
C LEU A 20 -48.96 12.31 -33.52
N CYS A 21 -49.51 11.46 -34.39
CA CYS A 21 -50.04 10.15 -33.98
C CYS A 21 -48.96 9.25 -33.39
N CYS A 22 -47.75 9.24 -33.96
CA CYS A 22 -46.66 8.42 -33.44
C CYS A 22 -46.22 8.89 -32.02
N LEU A 23 -46.16 10.20 -31.79
CA LEU A 23 -45.85 10.78 -30.48
C LEU A 23 -46.96 10.51 -29.45
N LEU A 24 -48.23 10.57 -29.86
CA LEU A 24 -49.35 10.24 -28.99
C LEU A 24 -49.36 8.74 -28.61
N SER A 25 -49.04 7.86 -29.55
CA SER A 25 -48.92 6.42 -29.28
C SER A 25 -47.74 6.09 -28.36
N LEU A 26 -46.59 6.74 -28.53
CA LEU A 26 -45.44 6.58 -27.64
C LEU A 26 -45.73 7.09 -26.22
N SER A 27 -46.42 8.23 -26.11
CA SER A 27 -46.88 8.77 -24.83
C SER A 27 -47.86 7.82 -24.14
N ALA A 28 -48.86 7.31 -24.87
CA ALA A 28 -49.81 6.34 -24.33
C ALA A 28 -49.14 5.04 -23.86
N PHE A 29 -48.15 4.54 -24.62
CA PHE A 29 -47.39 3.35 -24.23
C PHE A 29 -46.54 3.58 -22.98
N PHE A 30 -45.91 4.75 -22.86
CA PHE A 30 -45.15 5.14 -21.67
C PHE A 30 -46.04 5.23 -20.41
N TRP A 31 -47.21 5.86 -20.52
CA TRP A 31 -48.16 5.94 -19.41
C TRP A 31 -48.76 4.58 -19.05
N PHE A 32 -48.99 3.69 -20.02
CA PHE A 32 -49.41 2.32 -19.75
C PHE A 32 -48.36 1.53 -18.97
N LEU A 33 -47.08 1.65 -19.32
CA LEU A 33 -45.98 1.01 -18.58
C LEU A 33 -45.85 1.54 -17.15
N LEU A 34 -45.99 2.86 -16.96
CA LEU A 34 -45.99 3.47 -15.62
C LEU A 34 -47.16 2.98 -14.77
N LEU A 35 -48.37 2.93 -15.33
CA LEU A 35 -49.55 2.42 -14.62
C LEU A 35 -49.43 0.92 -14.34
N TYR A 36 -48.93 0.12 -15.27
CA TYR A 36 -48.66 -1.30 -15.06
C TYR A 36 -47.66 -1.52 -13.91
N PHE A 37 -46.56 -0.77 -13.90
CA PHE A 37 -45.57 -0.85 -12.82
C PHE A 37 -46.18 -0.45 -11.47
N HIS A 38 -46.95 0.64 -11.43
CA HIS A 38 -47.53 1.14 -10.18
C HIS A 38 -48.66 0.25 -9.63
N PHE A 39 -49.50 -0.34 -10.50
CA PHE A 39 -50.67 -1.11 -10.06
C PHE A 39 -50.47 -2.62 -10.03
N VAL A 40 -49.50 -3.17 -10.77
CA VAL A 40 -49.25 -4.63 -10.81
C VAL A 40 -48.01 -5.02 -10.01
N VAL A 41 -46.94 -4.22 -10.06
CA VAL A 41 -45.69 -4.54 -9.36
C VAL A 41 -45.75 -4.05 -7.91
N LEU A 42 -46.12 -2.77 -7.68
CA LEU A 42 -46.15 -2.22 -6.31
C LEU A 42 -47.36 -2.65 -5.47
N ALA A 43 -48.49 -3.04 -6.10
CA ALA A 43 -49.65 -3.55 -5.35
C ALA A 43 -49.45 -4.99 -4.85
N ARG A 44 -48.51 -5.74 -5.45
CA ARG A 44 -48.21 -7.13 -5.07
C ARG A 44 -47.33 -7.24 -3.82
N ASP A 45 -46.55 -6.20 -3.50
CA ASP A 45 -45.71 -6.16 -2.30
C ASP A 45 -46.46 -5.78 -1.01
N ASN A 46 -47.69 -5.25 -1.11
CA ASN A 46 -48.41 -4.73 0.06
C ASN A 46 -49.41 -5.72 0.70
N THR A 47 -49.33 -7.02 0.38
CA THR A 47 -50.26 -8.06 0.90
C THR A 47 -49.63 -9.19 1.69
N ASN A 48 -48.32 -9.17 1.99
CA ASN A 48 -47.68 -10.19 2.83
C ASN A 48 -46.78 -9.60 3.92
N SER A 49 -47.37 -9.02 4.96
CA SER A 49 -46.85 -9.06 6.33
C SER A 49 -47.87 -8.50 7.32
N ASN A 50 -48.94 -9.26 7.55
CA ASN A 50 -49.81 -9.03 8.71
C ASN A 50 -50.15 -10.38 9.35
N THR A 51 -49.32 -10.81 10.29
CA THR A 51 -49.70 -11.82 11.29
C THR A 51 -48.90 -11.56 12.56
N LYS A 52 -49.54 -10.85 13.48
CA LYS A 52 -49.28 -10.94 14.92
C LYS A 52 -49.52 -12.39 15.36
N ASN A 53 -48.67 -12.93 16.22
CA ASN A 53 -49.17 -13.48 17.48
C ASN A 53 -48.09 -13.65 18.54
N ASN A 54 -48.50 -13.22 19.73
CA ASN A 54 -47.86 -13.32 21.03
C ASN A 54 -47.57 -14.77 21.43
N TYR A 55 -46.46 -14.99 22.12
CA TYR A 55 -46.42 -15.88 23.28
C TYR A 55 -45.45 -15.32 24.32
N SER A 56 -46.02 -14.78 25.40
CA SER A 56 -45.35 -14.69 26.70
C SER A 56 -45.15 -16.10 27.24
N ASN A 57 -43.99 -16.36 27.84
CA ASN A 57 -43.90 -17.29 28.96
C ASN A 57 -42.78 -16.82 29.90
N HIS A 58 -43.21 -16.38 31.08
CA HIS A 58 -42.42 -16.31 32.30
C HIS A 58 -41.98 -17.72 32.70
N VAL A 59 -40.69 -17.90 33.01
CA VAL A 59 -40.25 -18.85 34.03
C VAL A 59 -39.10 -18.21 34.81
N ASP A 60 -39.39 -17.91 36.06
CA ASP A 60 -38.42 -17.62 37.12
C ASP A 60 -37.85 -18.96 37.63
N HIS A 61 -36.53 -19.06 37.80
CA HIS A 61 -35.94 -19.90 38.84
C HIS A 61 -34.56 -19.37 39.23
N SER A 62 -34.50 -18.81 40.43
CA SER A 62 -33.30 -18.62 41.23
C SER A 62 -32.86 -19.95 41.84
N ALA A 63 -31.57 -20.26 41.79
CA ALA A 63 -30.81 -20.96 42.84
C ALA A 63 -29.33 -21.13 42.45
N LEU A 64 -28.48 -20.27 43.03
CA LEU A 64 -27.27 -20.59 43.79
C LEU A 64 -26.45 -21.84 43.40
N SER A 65 -25.22 -21.64 42.91
CA SER A 65 -24.03 -22.41 43.32
C SER A 65 -22.74 -21.64 43.02
N THR A 66 -21.90 -21.54 44.03
CA THR A 66 -20.58 -20.89 44.15
C THR A 66 -19.49 -21.42 43.19
N PRO A 67 -18.40 -20.66 42.99
CA PRO A 67 -17.39 -20.91 41.96
C PRO A 67 -16.38 -21.98 42.40
N VAL A 68 -16.13 -22.96 41.52
CA VAL A 68 -14.98 -23.87 41.65
C VAL A 68 -13.75 -23.14 41.12
N SER A 69 -12.83 -22.85 42.04
CA SER A 69 -11.50 -22.33 41.73
C SER A 69 -10.64 -23.46 41.18
N VAL A 70 -10.25 -23.38 39.91
CA VAL A 70 -9.23 -24.27 39.34
C VAL A 70 -7.90 -23.51 39.39
N ASN A 71 -7.09 -23.82 40.39
CA ASN A 71 -5.68 -23.45 40.45
C ASN A 71 -4.95 -24.15 39.30
N TYR A 72 -4.53 -23.39 38.29
CA TYR A 72 -3.62 -23.87 37.26
C TYR A 72 -2.20 -23.57 37.72
N GLU A 73 -1.51 -24.60 38.20
CA GLU A 73 -0.09 -24.57 38.55
C GLU A 73 0.71 -24.93 37.28
N PRO A 74 1.58 -24.05 36.76
CA PRO A 74 2.36 -24.35 35.57
C PRO A 74 3.47 -25.39 35.89
N PRO A 75 3.75 -26.33 34.99
CA PRO A 75 4.78 -27.34 35.21
C PRO A 75 6.18 -26.72 35.28
N PRO A 76 7.11 -27.30 36.05
CA PRO A 76 8.43 -26.73 36.30
C PRO A 76 9.29 -26.73 35.04
N ILE A 77 9.89 -25.57 34.77
CA ILE A 77 10.93 -25.39 33.75
C ILE A 77 12.18 -26.13 34.22
N LEU A 78 12.44 -27.30 33.64
CA LEU A 78 13.75 -27.96 33.73
C LEU A 78 14.76 -27.16 32.90
N ALA A 79 15.55 -26.33 33.58
CA ALA A 79 16.76 -25.76 33.02
C ALA A 79 17.80 -26.87 32.77
N PRO A 80 18.42 -26.95 31.59
CA PRO A 80 19.55 -27.86 31.38
C PRO A 80 20.78 -27.37 32.17
N PRO A 81 21.62 -28.29 32.68
CA PRO A 81 22.68 -27.95 33.61
C PRO A 81 23.82 -27.18 32.91
N ARG A 82 24.12 -25.98 33.44
CA ARG A 82 25.40 -25.29 33.21
C ARG A 82 26.53 -26.17 33.75
N LYS A 83 27.31 -26.79 32.86
CA LYS A 83 28.68 -27.19 33.17
C LYS A 83 29.60 -25.99 32.91
N ILE A 84 30.04 -25.37 34.00
CA ILE A 84 31.24 -24.54 34.01
C ILE A 84 32.41 -25.52 33.94
N GLY A 85 33.02 -25.59 32.76
CA GLY A 85 34.31 -26.24 32.55
C GLY A 85 35.30 -25.18 32.11
N SER A 86 36.17 -24.77 33.01
CA SER A 86 37.37 -24.00 32.68
C SER A 86 38.30 -24.87 31.83
N PRO A 87 38.83 -24.39 30.69
CA PRO A 87 40.04 -24.93 30.12
C PRO A 87 41.26 -24.25 30.75
N ASP A 88 42.22 -25.07 31.16
CA ASP A 88 43.60 -24.72 31.52
C ASP A 88 44.29 -23.92 30.37
N PRO A 89 45.37 -23.17 30.63
CA PRO A 89 45.94 -22.22 29.69
C PRO A 89 46.82 -22.96 28.69
N ASP A 90 46.23 -23.35 27.56
CA ASP A 90 47.01 -23.84 26.44
C ASP A 90 47.57 -22.66 25.62
N VAL A 91 48.85 -22.79 25.31
CA VAL A 91 49.74 -21.75 24.82
C VAL A 91 49.24 -21.17 23.50
N ARG A 92 48.70 -19.94 23.54
CA ARG A 92 48.53 -19.12 22.33
C ARG A 92 49.91 -18.77 21.78
N GLN A 93 50.35 -19.53 20.79
CA GLN A 93 51.31 -19.02 19.82
C GLN A 93 50.71 -17.75 19.21
N SER A 94 51.39 -16.63 19.44
CA SER A 94 51.12 -15.36 18.80
C SER A 94 51.34 -15.52 17.30
N GLU A 95 50.26 -15.71 16.54
CA GLU A 95 50.30 -15.40 15.11
C GLU A 95 50.69 -13.92 14.96
N PRO A 96 51.58 -13.58 14.02
CA PRO A 96 51.94 -12.19 13.79
C PRO A 96 50.67 -11.45 13.38
N GLN A 97 50.27 -10.45 14.17
CA GLN A 97 49.34 -9.43 13.73
C GLN A 97 49.94 -8.84 12.45
N THR A 98 49.43 -9.26 11.30
CA THR A 98 49.62 -8.54 10.05
C THR A 98 49.19 -7.10 10.31
N PRO A 99 49.99 -6.10 9.88
CA PRO A 99 49.58 -4.72 10.03
C PRO A 99 48.22 -4.59 9.33
N HIS A 100 47.16 -4.29 10.07
CA HIS A 100 45.92 -3.82 9.47
C HIS A 100 46.25 -2.48 8.81
N THR A 101 46.70 -2.53 7.55
CA THR A 101 46.72 -1.37 6.69
C THR A 101 45.27 -0.90 6.64
N GLU A 102 44.95 0.19 7.34
CA GLU A 102 43.62 0.82 7.27
C GLU A 102 43.32 1.04 5.79
N LYS A 103 42.48 0.17 5.21
CA LYS A 103 41.97 0.38 3.86
C LYS A 103 41.17 1.68 3.93
N ASN A 104 41.71 2.75 3.35
CA ASN A 104 41.05 4.04 3.37
C ASN A 104 39.92 4.03 2.33
N PHE A 105 38.72 3.61 2.76
CA PHE A 105 37.55 3.58 1.89
C PHE A 105 37.06 5.00 1.56
N PRO A 106 36.55 5.27 0.35
CA PRO A 106 36.05 6.59 -0.04
C PRO A 106 34.93 7.15 0.87
N PHE A 107 34.19 6.27 1.55
CA PHE A 107 33.09 6.62 2.47
C PHE A 107 33.50 6.78 3.94
N MET A 108 34.81 6.71 4.28
CA MET A 108 35.27 6.82 5.67
C MET A 108 34.86 8.14 6.35
N LYS A 109 34.77 9.23 5.59
CA LYS A 109 34.35 10.54 6.13
C LYS A 109 32.89 10.54 6.60
N ALA A 110 31.99 9.86 5.87
CA ALA A 110 30.60 9.71 6.27
C ALA A 110 30.45 8.86 7.55
N LEU A 111 31.26 7.82 7.71
CA LEU A 111 31.26 7.02 8.95
C LEU A 111 31.79 7.80 10.15
N ARG A 112 32.90 8.54 9.99
CA ARG A 112 33.43 9.41 11.05
C ARG A 112 32.43 10.51 11.44
N ALA A 113 31.64 11.01 10.50
CA ALA A 113 30.57 11.96 10.80
C ALA A 113 29.51 11.33 11.74
N ALA A 114 29.25 10.02 11.63
CA ALA A 114 28.35 9.30 12.54
C ALA A 114 28.92 9.12 13.96
N GLU A 115 30.24 9.13 14.12
CA GLU A 115 30.90 9.03 15.43
C GLU A 115 30.88 10.35 16.22
N ASN A 116 30.66 11.47 15.52
CA ASN A 116 30.60 12.79 16.15
C ASN A 116 29.27 13.02 16.89
N LYS A 117 29.21 12.57 18.15
CA LYS A 117 28.02 12.72 19.01
C LYS A 117 27.63 14.16 19.35
N SER A 118 28.50 15.13 19.08
CA SER A 118 28.19 16.56 19.30
C SER A 118 27.42 17.20 18.15
N ASP A 119 27.44 16.57 16.97
CA ASP A 119 26.69 17.01 15.81
C ASP A 119 25.27 16.41 15.82
N PRO A 120 24.21 17.23 15.90
CA PRO A 120 22.82 16.73 15.88
C PRO A 120 22.46 16.00 14.57
N CYS A 121 23.24 16.20 13.51
CA CYS A 121 23.10 15.51 12.22
C CYS A 121 24.18 14.45 11.96
N GLY A 122 25.02 14.15 12.95
CA GLY A 122 26.04 13.10 12.84
C GLY A 122 25.44 11.78 12.38
N GLY A 123 25.90 11.27 11.25
CA GLY A 123 25.41 10.02 10.65
C GLY A 123 24.02 10.09 10.02
N ARG A 124 23.42 11.28 9.93
CA ARG A 124 22.07 11.50 9.38
C ARG A 124 22.07 12.35 8.12
N TYR A 125 23.23 12.78 7.63
CA TYR A 125 23.27 13.66 6.47
C TYR A 125 22.74 12.99 5.20
N ILE A 126 21.86 13.68 4.48
CA ILE A 126 21.39 13.27 3.14
C ILE A 126 21.88 14.28 2.12
N TYR A 127 22.58 13.79 1.09
CA TYR A 127 22.89 14.58 -0.08
C TYR A 127 21.78 14.37 -1.13
N VAL A 128 21.28 15.44 -1.73
CA VAL A 128 20.23 15.36 -2.75
C VAL A 128 20.85 15.71 -4.09
N HIS A 129 20.69 14.83 -5.08
CA HIS A 129 21.12 15.12 -6.45
C HIS A 129 20.32 16.26 -7.05
N ASP A 130 21.02 17.21 -7.67
CA ASP A 130 20.42 18.27 -8.49
C ASP A 130 20.16 17.72 -9.90
N LEU A 131 19.06 16.98 -10.04
CA LEU A 131 18.66 16.37 -11.32
C LEU A 131 18.13 17.43 -12.30
N PRO A 132 18.34 17.23 -13.62
CA PRO A 132 17.61 17.98 -14.64
C PRO A 132 16.10 17.95 -14.41
N SER A 133 15.42 19.10 -14.52
CA SER A 133 14.00 19.28 -14.17
C SER A 133 13.03 18.33 -14.89
N ARG A 134 13.44 17.79 -16.04
CA ARG A 134 12.69 16.78 -16.80
C ARG A 134 12.42 15.49 -16.01
N PHE A 135 13.23 15.20 -14.99
CA PHE A 135 13.07 14.05 -14.11
C PHE A 135 12.08 14.30 -12.96
N ASN A 136 11.64 15.55 -12.75
CA ASN A 136 10.74 15.90 -11.66
C ASN A 136 9.83 17.10 -11.97
N GLU A 137 10.29 18.33 -11.80
CA GLU A 137 9.49 19.55 -11.80
C GLU A 137 8.71 19.77 -13.10
N ASP A 138 9.31 19.44 -14.24
CA ASP A 138 8.63 19.61 -15.53
C ASP A 138 7.42 18.68 -15.67
N MET A 139 7.48 17.49 -15.07
CA MET A 139 6.33 16.58 -15.02
C MET A 139 5.15 17.18 -14.24
N LEU A 140 5.43 18.01 -13.22
CA LEU A 140 4.39 18.71 -12.46
C LEU A 140 3.82 19.91 -13.23
N LYS A 141 4.64 20.61 -14.03
CA LYS A 141 4.16 21.67 -14.94
C LYS A 141 3.22 21.10 -16.00
N GLU A 142 3.49 19.87 -16.42
CA GLU A 142 2.68 19.11 -17.38
C GLU A 142 1.72 18.13 -16.70
N CYS A 143 1.26 18.41 -15.48
CA CYS A 143 0.47 17.48 -14.65
C CYS A 143 -0.76 16.87 -15.33
N LYS A 144 -1.31 17.47 -16.39
CA LYS A 144 -2.42 16.89 -17.17
C LYS A 144 -2.02 15.65 -17.97
N SER A 145 -0.74 15.49 -18.33
CA SER A 145 -0.24 14.36 -19.12
C SER A 145 0.11 13.14 -18.26
N LEU A 146 0.15 13.29 -16.93
CA LEU A 146 0.55 12.23 -15.99
C LEU A 146 -0.40 11.03 -15.93
N SER A 147 -1.63 11.19 -16.42
CA SER A 147 -2.58 10.10 -16.58
C SER A 147 -3.44 10.39 -17.81
N LEU A 148 -3.73 9.36 -18.60
CA LEU A 148 -4.66 9.47 -19.72
C LEU A 148 -6.09 9.78 -19.28
N TRP A 149 -6.42 9.49 -18.02
CA TRP A 149 -7.80 9.40 -17.57
C TRP A 149 -8.13 10.36 -16.43
N THR A 150 -7.12 10.83 -15.72
CA THR A 150 -7.29 11.70 -14.55
C THR A 150 -6.49 12.97 -14.72
N ASN A 151 -7.11 14.12 -14.48
CA ASN A 151 -6.39 15.38 -14.39
C ASN A 151 -5.56 15.42 -13.10
N MET A 152 -4.31 14.94 -13.17
CA MET A 152 -3.44 14.83 -12.00
C MET A 152 -3.04 16.18 -11.40
N CYS A 153 -3.26 17.30 -12.09
CA CYS A 153 -3.01 18.64 -11.54
C CYS A 153 -3.76 18.90 -10.22
N LYS A 154 -4.97 18.34 -10.06
CA LYS A 154 -5.71 18.42 -8.80
C LYS A 154 -4.92 17.77 -7.66
N PHE A 155 -4.31 16.62 -7.93
CA PHE A 155 -3.61 15.79 -6.96
C PHE A 155 -2.16 16.21 -6.70
N THR A 156 -1.57 17.04 -7.57
CA THR A 156 -0.25 17.64 -7.34
C THR A 156 -0.31 18.94 -6.52
N THR A 157 -1.51 19.47 -6.25
CA THR A 157 -1.68 20.63 -5.35
C THR A 157 -1.27 20.31 -3.91
N ASN A 158 -1.08 21.35 -3.09
CA ASN A 158 -0.72 21.23 -1.68
C ASN A 158 0.51 20.31 -1.46
N ALA A 159 1.56 20.48 -2.27
CA ALA A 159 2.77 19.65 -2.21
C ALA A 159 2.54 18.14 -2.43
N GLY A 160 1.55 17.78 -3.27
CA GLY A 160 1.21 16.39 -3.61
C GLY A 160 0.10 15.77 -2.76
N LEU A 161 -0.46 16.52 -1.80
CA LEU A 161 -1.57 16.05 -0.97
C LEU A 161 -2.93 16.11 -1.68
N GLY A 162 -3.06 16.97 -2.70
CA GLY A 162 -4.35 17.24 -3.32
C GLY A 162 -5.20 18.23 -2.50
N PRO A 163 -6.47 18.48 -2.88
CA PRO A 163 -7.33 19.45 -2.21
C PRO A 163 -7.75 18.96 -0.81
N PRO A 164 -8.00 19.87 0.15
CA PRO A 164 -8.49 19.49 1.48
C PRO A 164 -9.86 18.82 1.40
N LEU A 165 -10.11 17.85 2.29
CA LEU A 165 -11.41 17.20 2.45
C LEU A 165 -12.25 17.91 3.50
N GLU A 166 -13.52 18.14 3.19
CA GLU A 166 -14.47 18.70 4.13
C GLU A 166 -14.93 17.67 5.16
N ASN A 167 -15.10 18.10 6.41
CA ASN A 167 -15.59 17.26 7.50
C ASN A 167 -17.13 17.33 7.67
N ALA A 168 -17.87 17.37 6.57
CA ALA A 168 -19.33 17.61 6.59
C ALA A 168 -20.12 16.57 7.40
N HIS A 169 -19.60 15.35 7.53
CA HIS A 169 -20.26 14.24 8.24
C HIS A 169 -19.60 13.88 9.58
N GLY A 170 -18.65 14.69 10.07
CA GLY A 170 -17.93 14.41 11.32
C GLY A 170 -17.10 13.13 11.31
N VAL A 171 -16.77 12.61 10.12
CA VAL A 171 -15.97 11.38 9.91
C VAL A 171 -14.48 11.65 10.08
N PHE A 172 -14.05 12.85 9.75
CA PHE A 172 -12.66 13.30 9.79
C PHE A 172 -12.40 14.21 10.99
N SER A 173 -11.15 14.63 11.16
CA SER A 173 -10.79 15.79 11.97
C SER A 173 -10.95 17.07 11.16
N ASN A 174 -11.01 18.23 11.83
CA ASN A 174 -11.16 19.53 11.14
C ASN A 174 -9.93 19.94 10.32
N THR A 175 -8.79 19.29 10.52
CA THR A 175 -7.53 19.58 9.83
C THR A 175 -6.79 18.29 9.49
N GLY A 176 -5.88 18.38 8.51
CA GLY A 176 -5.01 17.27 8.11
C GLY A 176 -5.63 16.27 7.13
N TRP A 177 -6.80 16.54 6.55
CA TRP A 177 -7.45 15.61 5.60
C TRP A 177 -7.43 16.16 4.18
N TYR A 178 -6.95 15.36 3.24
CA TYR A 178 -6.78 15.74 1.83
C TYR A 178 -7.24 14.62 0.90
N ALA A 179 -7.69 14.97 -0.30
CA ALA A 179 -8.08 14.03 -1.33
C ALA A 179 -6.83 13.46 -2.04
N THR A 180 -5.96 12.81 -1.27
CA THR A 180 -4.66 12.32 -1.72
C THR A 180 -4.82 11.19 -2.73
N ASN A 181 -4.11 11.31 -3.85
CA ASN A 181 -4.01 10.22 -4.82
C ASN A 181 -3.03 9.16 -4.30
N GLN A 182 -3.43 7.89 -4.41
CA GLN A 182 -2.64 6.75 -3.92
C GLN A 182 -1.24 6.63 -4.55
N PHE A 183 -0.99 7.25 -5.71
CA PHE A 183 0.28 7.21 -6.43
C PHE A 183 1.07 8.53 -6.36
N ALA A 184 0.72 9.45 -5.47
CA ALA A 184 1.38 10.76 -5.36
C ALA A 184 2.63 10.78 -4.46
N VAL A 185 3.08 9.63 -3.94
CA VAL A 185 4.15 9.60 -2.93
C VAL A 185 5.49 10.10 -3.45
N ASP A 186 5.78 10.05 -4.77
CA ASP A 186 6.98 10.68 -5.35
C ASP A 186 7.06 12.17 -4.96
N VAL A 187 5.93 12.89 -5.08
CA VAL A 187 5.83 14.32 -4.81
C VAL A 187 5.80 14.59 -3.31
N ILE A 188 5.03 13.81 -2.56
CA ILE A 188 4.91 13.96 -1.10
C ILE A 188 6.28 13.75 -0.45
N PHE A 189 6.96 12.65 -0.79
CA PHE A 189 8.26 12.29 -0.24
C PHE A 189 9.33 13.31 -0.64
N SER A 190 9.36 13.75 -1.89
CA SER A 190 10.30 14.79 -2.35
C SER A 190 10.10 16.12 -1.60
N ASN A 191 8.84 16.54 -1.37
CA ASN A 191 8.59 17.75 -0.59
C ASN A 191 8.90 17.58 0.90
N ARG A 192 8.70 16.39 1.49
CA ARG A 192 9.19 16.08 2.85
C ARG A 192 10.72 16.12 2.91
N MET A 193 11.40 15.58 1.90
CA MET A 193 12.87 15.62 1.82
C MET A 193 13.42 17.05 1.84
N LYS A 194 12.75 17.99 1.15
CA LYS A 194 13.13 19.42 1.19
C LYS A 194 13.09 20.03 2.59
N GLN A 195 12.34 19.44 3.53
CA GLN A 195 12.25 19.88 4.94
C GLN A 195 13.14 19.06 5.88
N TYR A 196 13.88 18.07 5.37
CA TYR A 196 14.74 17.24 6.20
C TYR A 196 15.88 18.07 6.81
N GLN A 197 16.07 17.97 8.13
CA GLN A 197 16.99 18.87 8.85
C GLN A 197 18.46 18.62 8.52
N CYS A 198 18.81 17.41 8.11
CA CYS A 198 20.18 17.00 7.88
C CYS A 198 20.49 16.93 6.38
N LEU A 199 19.99 17.87 5.58
CA LEU A 199 20.44 18.02 4.20
C LEU A 199 21.86 18.61 4.16
N THR A 200 22.71 18.09 3.29
CA THR A 200 24.09 18.58 3.10
C THR A 200 24.37 18.88 1.63
N LYS A 201 25.27 19.84 1.39
CA LYS A 201 25.90 20.09 0.08
C LYS A 201 27.24 19.36 -0.09
N ASP A 202 27.81 18.85 1.00
CA ASP A 202 29.02 18.05 0.98
C ASP A 202 28.63 16.57 0.95
N SER A 203 28.68 15.94 -0.23
CA SER A 203 28.33 14.53 -0.41
C SER A 203 29.26 13.57 0.35
N SER A 204 30.47 14.01 0.72
CA SER A 204 31.44 13.16 1.41
C SER A 204 31.11 12.87 2.89
N VAL A 205 30.19 13.63 3.50
CA VAL A 205 29.66 13.35 4.85
C VAL A 205 28.28 12.67 4.82
N ALA A 206 27.71 12.45 3.63
CA ALA A 206 26.35 11.93 3.50
C ALA A 206 26.25 10.46 3.91
N ALA A 207 25.28 10.18 4.78
CA ALA A 207 24.87 8.84 5.15
C ALA A 207 24.23 8.12 3.95
N ALA A 208 23.44 8.83 3.14
CA ALA A 208 22.87 8.33 1.89
C ALA A 208 22.64 9.46 0.88
N VAL A 209 22.41 9.09 -0.38
CA VAL A 209 22.19 10.01 -1.50
C VAL A 209 20.78 9.85 -2.05
N PHE A 210 19.97 10.90 -1.98
CA PHE A 210 18.61 10.91 -2.52
C PHE A 210 18.60 11.35 -3.98
N VAL A 211 17.90 10.58 -4.81
CA VAL A 211 17.68 10.85 -6.24
C VAL A 211 16.22 11.31 -6.42
N PRO A 212 15.96 12.61 -6.63
CA PRO A 212 14.58 13.13 -6.74
C PRO A 212 13.97 12.89 -8.13
N PHE A 213 13.86 11.63 -8.56
CA PHE A 213 13.20 11.22 -9.81
C PHE A 213 11.75 10.80 -9.53
N TYR A 214 10.79 11.38 -10.25
CA TYR A 214 9.38 11.01 -10.13
C TYR A 214 9.05 9.79 -10.99
N ALA A 215 9.64 8.65 -10.64
CA ALA A 215 9.55 7.40 -11.40
C ALA A 215 8.09 6.95 -11.62
N GLY A 216 7.25 7.07 -10.59
CA GLY A 216 5.83 6.70 -10.66
C GLY A 216 5.05 7.54 -11.67
N PHE A 217 5.30 8.84 -11.70
CA PHE A 217 4.69 9.75 -12.66
C PHE A 217 5.25 9.57 -14.06
N ASP A 218 6.56 9.34 -14.19
CA ASP A 218 7.19 9.09 -15.47
C ASP A 218 6.55 7.92 -16.21
N ILE A 219 6.48 6.75 -15.56
CA ILE A 219 5.91 5.55 -16.18
C ILE A 219 4.42 5.70 -16.48
N ALA A 220 3.66 6.34 -15.59
CA ALA A 220 2.23 6.55 -15.77
C ALA A 220 1.88 7.31 -17.07
N ARG A 221 2.73 8.24 -17.52
CA ARG A 221 2.54 8.94 -18.81
C ARG A 221 2.53 7.99 -20.00
N TYR A 222 3.25 6.87 -19.91
CA TYR A 222 3.63 6.04 -21.06
C TYR A 222 3.15 4.58 -20.96
N LEU A 223 2.51 4.17 -19.87
CA LEU A 223 2.01 2.79 -19.70
C LEU A 223 1.01 2.36 -20.79
N TRP A 224 0.28 3.29 -21.41
CA TRP A 224 -0.78 2.98 -22.38
C TRP A 224 -0.49 3.56 -23.76
N GLY A 225 -0.43 2.69 -24.77
CA GLY A 225 -0.36 3.11 -26.18
C GLY A 225 1.01 3.60 -26.65
N PHE A 226 2.04 3.49 -25.82
CA PHE A 226 3.42 3.79 -26.19
C PHE A 226 4.25 2.51 -26.29
N ASN A 227 5.29 2.53 -27.12
CA ASN A 227 6.24 1.42 -27.24
C ASN A 227 7.23 1.37 -26.07
N THR A 228 7.93 0.25 -25.93
CA THR A 228 8.92 0.02 -24.86
C THR A 228 10.03 1.07 -24.84
N SER A 229 10.48 1.52 -26.03
CA SER A 229 11.52 2.54 -26.15
C SER A 229 11.14 3.86 -25.49
N VAL A 230 9.90 4.33 -25.64
CA VAL A 230 9.41 5.54 -24.98
C VAL A 230 9.29 5.33 -23.47
N ARG A 231 8.76 4.17 -23.03
CA ARG A 231 8.58 3.84 -21.61
C ARG A 231 9.90 3.75 -20.85
N ASP A 232 10.97 3.34 -21.52
CA ASP A 232 12.30 3.17 -20.92
C ASP A 232 13.16 4.44 -20.94
N ALA A 233 12.84 5.43 -21.80
CA ALA A 233 13.73 6.53 -22.14
C ALA A 233 14.24 7.31 -20.92
N ALA A 234 13.35 7.75 -20.04
CA ALA A 234 13.75 8.50 -18.85
C ALA A 234 14.56 7.64 -17.86
N SER A 235 14.26 6.34 -17.77
CA SER A 235 14.99 5.42 -16.89
C SER A 235 16.42 5.19 -17.36
N LEU A 236 16.62 5.02 -18.67
CA LEU A 236 17.94 4.89 -19.29
C LEU A 236 18.77 6.17 -19.12
N ASP A 237 18.14 7.32 -19.40
CA ASP A 237 18.77 8.63 -19.28
C ASP A 237 19.16 8.98 -17.84
N LEU A 238 18.32 8.62 -16.86
CA LEU A 238 18.61 8.82 -15.44
C LEU A 238 19.86 8.03 -15.03
N VAL A 239 19.91 6.75 -15.39
CA VAL A 239 21.05 5.89 -15.04
C VAL A 239 22.34 6.39 -15.69
N ASP A 240 22.31 6.77 -16.97
CA ASP A 240 23.45 7.37 -17.66
C ASP A 240 23.92 8.67 -16.97
N TRP A 241 22.99 9.52 -16.53
CA TRP A 241 23.31 10.74 -15.80
C TRP A 241 23.96 10.45 -14.43
N LEU A 242 23.39 9.52 -13.66
CA LEU A 242 23.85 9.14 -12.32
C LEU A 242 25.26 8.54 -12.36
N MET A 243 25.51 7.60 -13.27
CA MET A 243 26.80 6.92 -13.39
C MET A 243 27.96 7.87 -13.75
N LYS A 244 27.66 9.06 -14.26
CA LYS A 244 28.64 10.12 -14.55
C LYS A 244 28.93 11.04 -13.36
N ARG A 245 28.25 10.87 -12.21
CA ARG A 245 28.44 11.69 -11.01
C ARG A 245 29.57 11.11 -10.14
N PRO A 246 30.43 11.94 -9.52
CA PRO A 246 31.45 11.44 -8.60
C PRO A 246 30.83 10.69 -7.41
N GLU A 247 29.66 11.12 -6.92
CA GLU A 247 28.92 10.47 -5.83
C GLU A 247 28.62 9.01 -6.13
N TRP A 248 28.31 8.66 -7.39
CA TRP A 248 28.02 7.29 -7.79
C TRP A 248 29.19 6.36 -7.52
N SER A 249 30.41 6.82 -7.81
CA SER A 249 31.64 6.01 -7.72
C SER A 249 32.03 5.61 -6.29
N ILE A 250 31.50 6.29 -5.26
CA ILE A 250 31.84 6.05 -3.85
C ILE A 250 31.40 4.64 -3.40
N MET A 251 30.19 4.23 -3.77
CA MET A 251 29.63 2.91 -3.44
C MET A 251 29.01 2.19 -4.63
N ASN A 252 29.29 2.64 -5.86
CA ASN A 252 28.68 2.16 -7.11
C ASN A 252 27.15 2.22 -7.07
N GLY A 253 26.59 3.29 -6.51
CA GLY A 253 25.14 3.50 -6.36
C GLY A 253 24.49 2.83 -5.13
N ARG A 254 25.22 2.06 -4.33
CA ARG A 254 24.64 1.32 -3.17
C ARG A 254 24.22 2.18 -1.98
N ASP A 255 24.65 3.43 -1.96
CA ASP A 255 24.22 4.48 -1.04
C ASP A 255 23.15 5.41 -1.65
N HIS A 256 22.72 5.15 -2.88
CA HIS A 256 21.68 5.93 -3.54
C HIS A 256 20.30 5.31 -3.30
N PHE A 257 19.30 6.17 -3.14
CA PHE A 257 17.92 5.76 -3.04
C PHE A 257 16.97 6.74 -3.72
N LEU A 258 15.82 6.22 -4.17
CA LEU A 258 14.78 7.01 -4.80
C LEU A 258 13.39 6.46 -4.45
N VAL A 259 12.36 7.28 -4.65
CA VAL A 259 10.96 6.88 -4.41
C VAL A 259 10.24 6.74 -5.73
N ALA A 260 9.48 5.67 -5.87
CA ALA A 260 8.63 5.40 -7.01
C ALA A 260 7.21 5.14 -6.50
N GLY A 261 6.27 6.06 -6.77
CA GLY A 261 4.94 6.01 -6.20
C GLY A 261 3.97 5.04 -6.86
N ARG A 262 4.49 4.00 -7.51
CA ARG A 262 3.69 2.86 -7.97
C ARG A 262 4.31 1.54 -7.52
N ILE A 263 3.68 0.44 -7.87
CA ILE A 263 4.09 -0.89 -7.42
C ILE A 263 5.33 -1.35 -8.20
N THR A 264 6.16 -2.21 -7.61
CA THR A 264 7.40 -2.71 -8.22
C THR A 264 7.21 -3.27 -9.64
N TRP A 265 6.06 -3.89 -9.91
CA TRP A 265 5.75 -4.51 -11.20
C TRP A 265 5.65 -3.52 -12.36
N ASP A 266 5.38 -2.23 -12.10
CA ASP A 266 5.39 -1.19 -13.14
C ASP A 266 6.80 -0.90 -13.66
N PHE A 267 7.83 -1.35 -12.95
CA PHE A 267 9.25 -1.08 -13.23
C PHE A 267 10.06 -2.33 -13.57
N ARG A 268 9.38 -3.49 -13.71
CA ARG A 268 9.97 -4.82 -13.92
C ARG A 268 9.39 -5.51 -15.16
N ARG A 269 9.35 -4.82 -16.29
CA ARG A 269 9.00 -5.42 -17.58
C ARG A 269 10.00 -6.51 -17.97
N LEU A 270 9.51 -7.72 -18.27
CA LEU A 270 10.33 -8.92 -18.43
C LEU A 270 10.85 -9.16 -19.86
N SER A 271 10.13 -8.71 -20.88
CA SER A 271 10.53 -8.86 -22.30
C SER A 271 10.44 -7.53 -23.04
N GLU A 272 11.08 -7.42 -24.21
CA GLU A 272 11.07 -6.22 -25.05
C GLU A 272 9.80 -6.03 -25.91
N GLU A 273 8.76 -6.82 -25.66
CA GLU A 273 7.47 -6.73 -26.36
C GLU A 273 6.65 -5.51 -25.90
N ASP A 274 6.10 -4.76 -26.86
CA ASP A 274 5.26 -3.57 -26.57
C ASP A 274 3.96 -3.91 -25.82
N SER A 275 3.51 -5.16 -25.91
CA SER A 275 2.36 -5.68 -25.17
C SER A 275 2.64 -5.90 -23.69
N ASP A 276 3.91 -6.04 -23.30
CA ASP A 276 4.27 -6.26 -21.91
C ASP A 276 4.15 -4.96 -21.12
N TRP A 277 3.84 -5.11 -19.83
CA TRP A 277 3.53 -3.99 -18.96
C TRP A 277 4.78 -3.41 -18.30
N GLY A 278 4.74 -2.11 -18.04
CA GLY A 278 5.79 -1.40 -17.31
C GLY A 278 6.99 -0.98 -18.15
N ASN A 279 8.00 -0.45 -17.47
CA ASN A 279 9.33 -0.21 -18.01
C ASN A 279 10.35 -1.17 -17.36
N LYS A 280 11.63 -1.03 -17.73
CA LYS A 280 12.71 -1.88 -17.19
C LYS A 280 13.56 -1.24 -16.10
N LEU A 281 13.13 -0.14 -15.48
CA LEU A 281 13.95 0.63 -14.52
C LEU A 281 14.60 -0.27 -13.46
N LEU A 282 13.84 -1.14 -12.79
CA LEU A 282 14.36 -2.02 -11.73
C LEU A 282 15.17 -3.21 -12.24
N PHE A 283 15.25 -3.42 -13.55
CA PHE A 283 16.15 -4.40 -14.17
C PHE A 283 17.42 -3.79 -14.75
N LEU A 284 17.53 -2.46 -14.82
CA LEU A 284 18.77 -1.81 -15.24
C LEU A 284 19.90 -2.15 -14.24
N PRO A 285 21.10 -2.55 -14.71
CA PRO A 285 22.21 -2.95 -13.84
C PRO A 285 22.57 -1.91 -12.76
N ALA A 286 22.55 -0.63 -13.11
CA ALA A 286 22.80 0.44 -12.15
C ALA A 286 21.68 0.58 -11.11
N ALA A 287 20.42 0.46 -11.52
CA ALA A 287 19.28 0.57 -10.63
C ALA A 287 19.21 -0.60 -9.63
N LYS A 288 19.72 -1.78 -9.98
CA LYS A 288 19.88 -2.91 -9.04
C LYS A 288 20.78 -2.58 -7.85
N ASN A 289 21.71 -1.64 -7.99
CA ASN A 289 22.55 -1.21 -6.88
C ASN A 289 21.85 -0.19 -5.97
N MET A 290 20.85 0.53 -6.46
CA MET A 290 20.14 1.54 -5.67
C MET A 290 19.05 0.92 -4.80
N SER A 291 18.68 1.61 -3.72
CA SER A 291 17.51 1.24 -2.92
C SER A 291 16.27 1.98 -3.46
N MET A 292 15.26 1.23 -3.91
CA MET A 292 14.02 1.78 -4.44
C MET A 292 12.91 1.72 -3.38
N LEU A 293 12.31 2.85 -3.03
CA LEU A 293 11.15 2.89 -2.15
C LEU A 293 9.88 2.86 -3.00
N VAL A 294 9.08 1.80 -2.88
CA VAL A 294 7.85 1.56 -3.65
C VAL A 294 6.66 1.37 -2.73
N VAL A 295 5.45 1.66 -3.22
CA VAL A 295 4.23 1.44 -2.43
C VAL A 295 3.87 -0.05 -2.29
N GLU A 296 4.41 -0.91 -3.15
CA GLU A 296 4.38 -2.37 -3.01
C GLU A 296 5.67 -2.99 -3.57
N SER A 297 6.39 -3.78 -2.78
CA SER A 297 7.69 -4.37 -3.15
C SER A 297 7.62 -5.83 -3.57
N SER A 298 8.68 -6.29 -4.26
CA SER A 298 8.83 -7.66 -4.69
C SER A 298 9.29 -8.56 -3.53
N PRO A 299 8.68 -9.75 -3.33
CA PRO A 299 9.22 -10.73 -2.40
C PRO A 299 10.49 -11.42 -2.92
N TRP A 300 10.78 -11.29 -4.22
CA TRP A 300 11.87 -12.02 -4.91
C TRP A 300 13.02 -11.11 -5.37
N ASN A 301 13.06 -9.85 -4.92
CA ASN A 301 14.14 -8.93 -5.25
C ASN A 301 14.58 -8.13 -4.02
N ALA A 302 15.87 -7.81 -3.99
CA ALA A 302 16.53 -7.27 -2.79
C ALA A 302 16.60 -5.73 -2.76
N ASN A 303 16.36 -5.09 -3.91
CA ASN A 303 16.69 -3.69 -4.12
C ASN A 303 15.48 -2.75 -4.04
N ASP A 304 14.26 -3.28 -3.80
CA ASP A 304 13.05 -2.50 -3.58
C ASP A 304 12.39 -2.79 -2.22
N PHE A 305 11.89 -1.73 -1.59
CA PHE A 305 11.39 -1.74 -0.21
C PHE A 305 10.01 -1.11 -0.14
N GLY A 306 9.08 -1.80 0.54
CA GLY A 306 7.72 -1.34 0.70
C GLY A 306 7.62 -0.18 1.68
N ILE A 307 7.09 0.95 1.22
CA ILE A 307 6.65 2.08 2.05
C ILE A 307 5.12 2.17 2.04
N PRO A 308 4.48 2.69 3.11
CA PRO A 308 3.03 2.83 3.16
C PRO A 308 2.48 3.62 1.97
N TYR A 309 1.36 3.16 1.41
CA TYR A 309 0.59 4.00 0.49
C TYR A 309 0.20 5.30 1.20
N PRO A 310 0.24 6.46 0.51
CA PRO A 310 -0.26 7.69 1.09
C PRO A 310 -1.76 7.58 1.37
N THR A 311 -2.14 7.75 2.63
CA THR A 311 -3.54 7.80 3.08
C THR A 311 -4.14 9.19 2.84
N TYR A 312 -5.38 9.42 3.26
CA TYR A 312 -6.01 10.73 3.20
C TYR A 312 -5.63 11.67 4.36
N PHE A 313 -4.95 11.16 5.40
CA PHE A 313 -4.59 11.94 6.59
C PHE A 313 -3.11 12.32 6.58
N HIS A 314 -2.86 13.62 6.63
CA HIS A 314 -1.57 14.27 6.62
C HIS A 314 -1.51 15.30 7.76
N PRO A 315 -1.09 14.89 8.97
CA PRO A 315 -1.06 15.77 10.13
C PRO A 315 -0.04 16.89 9.93
N ALA A 316 -0.36 18.10 10.41
CA ALA A 316 0.56 19.23 10.37
C ALA A 316 1.41 19.36 11.64
N LYS A 317 0.95 18.75 12.73
CA LYS A 317 1.55 18.79 14.07
C LYS A 317 1.19 17.52 14.86
N ASP A 318 1.98 17.22 15.89
CA ASP A 318 1.79 16.04 16.75
C ASP A 318 0.40 15.98 17.37
N ALA A 319 -0.17 17.13 17.74
CA ALA A 319 -1.52 17.23 18.31
C ALA A 319 -2.62 16.71 17.38
N ASP A 320 -2.45 16.82 16.05
CA ASP A 320 -3.42 16.29 15.09
C ASP A 320 -3.43 14.75 15.13
N VAL A 321 -2.25 14.15 15.30
CA VAL A 321 -2.08 12.69 15.42
C VAL A 321 -2.66 12.20 16.75
N PHE A 322 -2.31 12.83 17.87
CA PHE A 322 -2.83 12.44 19.19
C PHE A 322 -4.36 12.55 19.25
N SER A 323 -4.92 13.65 18.72
CA SER A 323 -6.37 13.83 18.65
C SER A 323 -7.04 12.72 17.83
N TRP A 324 -6.44 12.32 16.72
CA TRP A 324 -6.96 11.24 15.89
C TRP A 324 -6.85 9.88 16.59
N GLN A 325 -5.72 9.57 17.22
CA GLN A 325 -5.54 8.34 18.00
C GLN A 325 -6.55 8.24 19.14
N ASP A 326 -6.73 9.30 19.92
CA ASP A 326 -7.69 9.35 21.03
C ASP A 326 -9.13 9.15 20.55
N ARG A 327 -9.49 9.75 19.42
CA ARG A 327 -10.77 9.47 18.76
C ARG A 327 -10.90 7.99 18.43
N MET A 328 -9.90 7.37 17.80
CA MET A 328 -9.95 5.94 17.42
C MET A 328 -10.07 5.01 18.62
N ARG A 329 -9.51 5.39 19.79
CA ARG A 329 -9.64 4.65 21.06
C ARG A 329 -11.06 4.70 21.63
N GLN A 330 -11.72 5.84 21.51
CA GLN A 330 -13.03 6.13 22.12
C GLN A 330 -14.22 5.67 21.28
N LEU A 331 -14.05 5.51 19.97
CA LEU A 331 -15.14 5.11 19.08
C LEU A 331 -15.68 3.70 19.40
N GLU A 332 -16.99 3.62 19.53
CA GLU A 332 -17.72 2.35 19.58
C GLU A 332 -17.73 1.70 18.18
N ARG A 333 -17.46 0.39 18.14
CA ARG A 333 -17.37 -0.39 16.90
C ARG A 333 -18.51 -1.40 16.86
N LYS A 334 -19.54 -1.07 16.10
CA LYS A 334 -20.76 -1.86 15.95
C LYS A 334 -20.53 -3.18 15.21
N TRP A 335 -19.66 -3.19 14.20
CA TRP A 335 -19.49 -4.33 13.31
C TRP A 335 -18.30 -5.17 13.74
N LEU A 336 -18.46 -6.50 13.72
CA LEU A 336 -17.35 -7.41 13.96
C LEU A 336 -16.32 -7.25 12.83
N PHE A 337 -16.78 -7.28 11.58
CA PHE A 337 -15.88 -7.11 10.45
C PHE A 337 -16.51 -6.32 9.32
N SER A 338 -15.68 -5.82 8.41
CA SER A 338 -16.14 -5.11 7.22
C SER A 338 -15.33 -5.46 5.99
N PHE A 339 -15.95 -5.28 4.82
CA PHE A 339 -15.28 -5.39 3.54
C PHE A 339 -15.70 -4.27 2.59
N ALA A 340 -14.71 -3.59 2.00
CA ALA A 340 -14.91 -2.70 0.86
C ALA A 340 -14.36 -3.38 -0.40
N GLY A 341 -15.26 -3.75 -1.32
CA GLY A 341 -14.80 -4.40 -2.54
C GLY A 341 -15.88 -4.75 -3.55
N ALA A 342 -15.40 -5.18 -4.72
CA ALA A 342 -16.19 -5.77 -5.79
C ALA A 342 -15.71 -7.19 -6.07
N PRO A 343 -16.56 -8.07 -6.62
CA PRO A 343 -16.13 -9.38 -7.09
C PRO A 343 -15.18 -9.27 -8.30
N ARG A 344 -14.45 -10.34 -8.60
CA ARG A 344 -13.57 -10.46 -9.77
C ARG A 344 -13.93 -11.73 -10.56
N PRO A 345 -15.05 -11.74 -11.30
CA PRO A 345 -15.58 -12.95 -11.93
C PRO A 345 -14.65 -13.58 -12.97
N GLY A 346 -13.69 -12.82 -13.51
CA GLY A 346 -12.67 -13.33 -14.45
C GLY A 346 -11.36 -13.79 -13.81
N ASN A 347 -11.26 -13.82 -12.47
CA ASN A 347 -10.05 -14.28 -11.78
C ASN A 347 -10.43 -15.39 -10.77
N PRO A 348 -10.20 -16.68 -11.11
CA PRO A 348 -10.54 -17.80 -10.23
C PRO A 348 -9.66 -17.88 -8.97
N LYS A 349 -8.51 -17.20 -8.95
CA LYS A 349 -7.67 -17.09 -7.74
C LYS A 349 -8.25 -16.06 -6.75
N SER A 350 -9.04 -15.09 -7.20
CA SER A 350 -9.57 -14.05 -6.31
C SER A 350 -10.65 -14.61 -5.36
N ILE A 351 -10.43 -14.47 -4.05
CA ILE A 351 -11.41 -14.82 -3.01
C ILE A 351 -12.48 -13.74 -2.77
N ARG A 352 -12.40 -12.57 -3.42
CA ARG A 352 -13.27 -11.40 -3.14
C ARG A 352 -14.77 -11.71 -3.25
N GLY A 353 -15.17 -12.56 -4.19
CA GLY A 353 -16.58 -12.99 -4.33
C GLY A 353 -17.05 -13.77 -3.10
N GLN A 354 -16.25 -14.72 -2.63
CA GLN A 354 -16.55 -15.51 -1.42
C GLN A 354 -16.63 -14.63 -0.17
N LEU A 355 -15.74 -13.63 -0.04
CA LEU A 355 -15.80 -12.67 1.07
C LEU A 355 -17.08 -11.83 1.05
N ILE A 356 -17.50 -11.37 -0.13
CA ILE A 356 -18.77 -10.65 -0.33
C ILE A 356 -19.95 -11.54 0.06
N ASP A 357 -19.96 -12.79 -0.41
CA ASP A 357 -21.05 -13.72 -0.15
C ASP A 357 -21.15 -14.11 1.33
N GLN A 358 -20.02 -14.26 2.03
CA GLN A 358 -20.02 -14.46 3.48
C GLN A 358 -20.52 -13.21 4.20
N CYS A 359 -20.05 -12.02 3.81
CA CYS A 359 -20.46 -10.76 4.43
C CYS A 359 -21.97 -10.48 4.26
N ARG A 360 -22.54 -10.72 3.06
CA ARG A 360 -23.99 -10.56 2.81
C ARG A 360 -24.87 -11.46 3.67
N ARG A 361 -24.35 -12.63 4.07
CA ARG A 361 -25.04 -13.60 4.93
C ARG A 361 -24.86 -13.32 6.42
N SER A 362 -23.90 -12.48 6.79
CA SER A 362 -23.56 -12.15 8.18
C SER A 362 -24.30 -10.91 8.66
N GLN A 363 -24.90 -10.98 9.86
CA GLN A 363 -25.53 -9.82 10.50
C GLN A 363 -24.51 -8.91 11.21
N VAL A 364 -23.27 -9.38 11.36
CA VAL A 364 -22.18 -8.65 12.03
C VAL A 364 -21.11 -8.16 11.05
N CYS A 365 -21.35 -8.32 9.74
CA CYS A 365 -20.50 -7.78 8.69
C CYS A 365 -21.06 -6.50 8.08
N LYS A 366 -20.21 -5.48 7.91
CA LYS A 366 -20.52 -4.31 7.09
C LYS A 366 -19.89 -4.42 5.71
N LEU A 367 -20.74 -4.47 4.69
CA LEU A 367 -20.31 -4.46 3.30
C LEU A 367 -20.42 -3.07 2.67
N LEU A 368 -19.37 -2.67 1.95
CA LEU A 368 -19.39 -1.55 1.00
C LEU A 368 -19.06 -2.10 -0.39
N GLU A 369 -20.08 -2.25 -1.21
CA GLU A 369 -19.94 -2.78 -2.57
C GLU A 369 -19.41 -1.71 -3.51
N CYS A 370 -18.29 -2.04 -4.18
CA CYS A 370 -17.65 -1.15 -5.15
C CYS A 370 -18.15 -1.49 -6.56
N ASP A 371 -19.42 -1.25 -6.84
CA ASP A 371 -20.05 -1.54 -8.14
C ASP A 371 -19.69 -0.52 -9.24
N PHE A 372 -20.14 -0.79 -10.47
CA PHE A 372 -19.96 0.10 -11.61
C PHE A 372 -20.87 1.34 -11.51
N GLY A 373 -20.29 2.53 -11.33
CA GLY A 373 -20.97 3.84 -11.18
C GLY A 373 -20.36 4.68 -10.04
N GLU A 374 -21.14 5.62 -9.47
CA GLU A 374 -20.86 6.38 -8.21
C GLU A 374 -20.61 5.45 -7.02
N SER A 375 -19.49 4.75 -7.06
CA SER A 375 -19.10 3.76 -6.08
C SER A 375 -18.67 4.49 -4.82
N LYS A 376 -19.36 4.20 -3.70
CA LYS A 376 -19.03 4.70 -2.38
C LYS A 376 -17.60 4.32 -1.95
N CYS A 377 -16.95 3.37 -2.62
CA CYS A 377 -15.56 3.04 -2.37
C CYS A 377 -14.56 4.10 -2.86
N HIS A 378 -14.99 5.03 -3.71
CA HIS A 378 -14.20 6.20 -4.10
C HIS A 378 -14.44 7.40 -3.18
N SER A 379 -15.42 7.32 -2.26
CA SER A 379 -15.67 8.32 -1.23
C SER A 379 -14.78 8.07 0.00
N PRO A 380 -13.80 8.95 0.30
CA PRO A 380 -12.95 8.80 1.47
C PRO A 380 -13.77 8.75 2.76
N SER A 381 -14.86 9.52 2.85
CA SER A 381 -15.72 9.58 4.04
C SER A 381 -16.49 8.27 4.24
N SER A 382 -17.01 7.67 3.17
CA SER A 382 -17.74 6.39 3.27
C SER A 382 -16.84 5.24 3.74
N ILE A 383 -15.63 5.16 3.19
CA ILE A 383 -14.63 4.15 3.58
C ILE A 383 -14.20 4.34 5.03
N MET A 384 -13.83 5.58 5.38
CA MET A 384 -13.32 5.92 6.70
C MET A 384 -14.40 5.74 7.78
N GLN A 385 -15.66 6.05 7.48
CA GLN A 385 -16.81 5.79 8.37
C GLN A 385 -17.02 4.29 8.60
N MET A 386 -16.96 3.47 7.55
CA MET A 386 -17.11 2.02 7.67
C MET A 386 -16.01 1.42 8.56
N PHE A 387 -14.75 1.75 8.27
CA PHE A 387 -13.60 1.22 9.02
C PHE A 387 -13.60 1.69 10.48
N GLN A 388 -13.96 2.95 10.77
CA GLN A 388 -14.11 3.46 12.15
C GLN A 388 -15.14 2.68 12.96
N SER A 389 -16.16 2.10 12.31
CA SER A 389 -17.26 1.38 12.97
C SER A 389 -17.05 -0.14 13.07
N SER A 390 -15.90 -0.67 12.63
CA SER A 390 -15.63 -2.10 12.52
C SER A 390 -14.43 -2.53 13.35
N LEU A 391 -14.46 -3.71 13.98
CA LEU A 391 -13.30 -4.26 14.71
C LEU A 391 -12.22 -4.77 13.75
N PHE A 392 -12.63 -5.55 12.76
CA PHE A 392 -11.75 -6.15 11.76
C PHE A 392 -12.07 -5.66 10.34
N CYS A 393 -11.05 -5.49 9.50
CA CYS A 393 -11.21 -5.01 8.13
C CYS A 393 -10.56 -5.98 7.15
N LEU A 394 -11.36 -6.58 6.27
CA LEU A 394 -10.88 -7.59 5.32
C LEU A 394 -10.05 -6.94 4.22
N GLN A 395 -8.78 -7.33 4.11
CA GLN A 395 -7.82 -6.83 3.12
C GLN A 395 -7.30 -7.98 2.24
N PRO A 396 -8.15 -8.60 1.38
CA PRO A 396 -7.68 -9.55 0.39
C PRO A 396 -6.78 -8.87 -0.65
N GLN A 397 -6.03 -9.69 -1.39
CA GLN A 397 -5.27 -9.23 -2.54
C GLN A 397 -6.15 -8.51 -3.56
N GLY A 398 -5.55 -7.54 -4.23
CA GLY A 398 -6.14 -6.78 -5.32
C GLY A 398 -5.74 -7.36 -6.67
N ASP A 399 -5.22 -6.47 -7.52
CA ASP A 399 -4.49 -6.88 -8.73
C ASP A 399 -3.08 -7.38 -8.37
N SER A 400 -2.57 -6.91 -7.23
CA SER A 400 -1.29 -7.24 -6.61
C SER A 400 -1.50 -7.53 -5.12
N TYR A 401 -0.43 -7.65 -4.34
CA TYR A 401 -0.52 -8.13 -2.95
C TYR A 401 -1.24 -7.16 -2.01
N THR A 402 -1.06 -5.85 -2.18
CA THR A 402 -1.49 -4.83 -1.23
C THR A 402 -2.30 -3.72 -1.92
N ARG A 403 -3.03 -2.95 -1.11
CA ARG A 403 -3.83 -1.79 -1.54
C ARG A 403 -3.75 -0.70 -0.47
N ARG A 404 -3.94 0.57 -0.86
CA ARG A 404 -4.09 1.71 0.08
C ARG A 404 -5.10 1.43 1.21
N SER A 405 -6.17 0.70 0.90
CA SER A 405 -7.20 0.25 1.85
C SER A 405 -6.65 -0.42 3.12
N ALA A 406 -5.51 -1.13 3.04
CA ALA A 406 -4.87 -1.72 4.22
C ALA A 406 -4.45 -0.63 5.21
N PHE A 407 -3.79 0.42 4.72
CA PHE A 407 -3.34 1.57 5.49
C PHE A 407 -4.51 2.45 5.95
N ASP A 408 -5.51 2.68 5.09
CA ASP A 408 -6.73 3.42 5.47
C ASP A 408 -7.49 2.70 6.62
N SER A 409 -7.49 1.36 6.64
CA SER A 409 -8.11 0.60 7.74
C SER A 409 -7.33 0.70 9.05
N MET A 410 -6.01 0.64 9.00
CA MET A 410 -5.16 0.85 10.18
C MET A 410 -5.27 2.28 10.70
N LEU A 411 -5.31 3.28 9.82
CA LEU A 411 -5.57 4.67 10.15
C LEU A 411 -6.91 4.84 10.90
N ALA A 412 -7.93 4.07 10.53
CA ALA A 412 -9.23 4.05 11.20
C ALA A 412 -9.25 3.22 12.51
N GLY A 413 -8.10 2.72 12.99
CA GLY A 413 -8.00 1.83 14.14
C GLY A 413 -8.69 0.47 13.93
N CYS A 414 -8.94 0.06 12.69
CA CYS A 414 -9.52 -1.24 12.36
C CYS A 414 -8.41 -2.26 12.18
N ILE A 415 -8.53 -3.44 12.79
CA ILE A 415 -7.51 -4.50 12.71
C ILE A 415 -7.56 -5.12 11.32
N PRO A 416 -6.51 -4.99 10.49
CA PRO A 416 -6.50 -5.60 9.17
C PRO A 416 -6.50 -7.13 9.25
N VAL A 417 -7.32 -7.74 8.40
CA VAL A 417 -7.33 -9.18 8.15
C VAL A 417 -6.70 -9.42 6.78
N PHE A 418 -5.47 -9.92 6.77
CA PHE A 418 -4.74 -10.24 5.54
C PHE A 418 -4.93 -11.69 5.16
N PHE A 419 -4.92 -11.95 3.84
CA PHE A 419 -5.12 -13.29 3.30
C PHE A 419 -3.89 -13.88 2.63
N HIS A 420 -2.86 -13.05 2.43
CA HIS A 420 -1.57 -13.43 1.88
C HIS A 420 -0.44 -12.76 2.68
N PRO A 421 0.66 -13.45 3.03
CA PRO A 421 1.76 -12.84 3.78
C PRO A 421 2.41 -11.68 3.02
N GLY A 422 2.44 -11.79 1.69
CA GLY A 422 2.87 -10.72 0.80
C GLY A 422 2.08 -9.42 0.92
N SER A 423 0.85 -9.41 1.47
CA SER A 423 0.05 -8.19 1.62
C SER A 423 0.57 -7.21 2.67
N ALA A 424 1.46 -7.65 3.57
CA ALA A 424 2.08 -6.73 4.52
C ALA A 424 3.41 -7.23 5.10
N TYR A 425 3.44 -8.50 5.50
CA TYR A 425 4.42 -9.00 6.47
C TYR A 425 5.83 -9.07 5.92
N THR A 426 5.99 -9.28 4.61
CA THR A 426 7.30 -9.41 3.97
C THR A 426 7.83 -8.12 3.35
N GLN A 427 7.03 -7.05 3.29
CA GLN A 427 7.41 -5.84 2.53
C GLN A 427 7.42 -4.54 3.36
N TYR A 428 6.63 -4.42 4.43
CA TYR A 428 6.57 -3.20 5.24
C TYR A 428 7.26 -3.34 6.59
N THR A 429 8.32 -4.17 6.69
CA THR A 429 8.99 -4.51 7.96
C THR A 429 9.65 -3.32 8.66
N TRP A 430 9.87 -2.20 7.96
CA TRP A 430 10.33 -0.94 8.56
C TRP A 430 9.22 -0.18 9.28
N HIS A 431 7.97 -0.34 8.83
CA HIS A 431 6.80 0.41 9.28
C HIS A 431 5.90 -0.40 10.20
N LEU A 432 5.89 -1.73 10.04
CA LEU A 432 5.05 -2.66 10.77
C LEU A 432 5.90 -3.61 11.64
N PRO A 433 5.41 -4.01 12.82
CA PRO A 433 6.07 -5.02 13.63
C PRO A 433 6.28 -6.33 12.87
N LYS A 434 7.44 -6.99 13.04
CA LYS A 434 7.68 -8.33 12.46
C LYS A 434 6.71 -9.39 12.98
N ASN A 435 6.33 -9.29 14.26
CA ASN A 435 5.29 -10.14 14.83
C ASN A 435 3.90 -9.64 14.37
N TYR A 436 3.43 -10.18 13.26
CA TYR A 436 2.17 -9.77 12.62
C TYR A 436 0.92 -9.95 13.50
N THR A 437 0.94 -10.93 14.41
CA THR A 437 -0.19 -11.24 15.30
C THR A 437 -0.52 -10.11 16.28
N LYS A 438 0.41 -9.16 16.48
CA LYS A 438 0.17 -7.99 17.33
C LYS A 438 -0.80 -6.98 16.73
N TYR A 439 -0.84 -6.84 15.40
CA TYR A 439 -1.61 -5.79 14.73
C TYR A 439 -2.58 -6.31 13.68
N SER A 440 -2.59 -7.60 13.38
CA SER A 440 -3.36 -8.16 12.26
C SER A 440 -3.82 -9.59 12.52
N VAL A 441 -4.81 -10.03 11.74
CA VAL A 441 -5.24 -11.43 11.67
C VAL A 441 -4.85 -11.97 10.30
N PHE A 442 -4.27 -13.16 10.26
CA PHE A 442 -3.96 -13.86 9.00
C PHE A 442 -4.94 -15.01 8.77
N ILE A 443 -5.61 -15.02 7.61
CA ILE A 443 -6.47 -16.12 7.17
C ILE A 443 -6.04 -16.53 5.76
N PRO A 444 -5.35 -17.68 5.57
CA PRO A 444 -4.88 -18.09 4.25
C PRO A 444 -5.98 -18.09 3.19
N GLU A 445 -5.70 -17.57 1.99
CA GLU A 445 -6.70 -17.57 0.91
C GLU A 445 -7.25 -18.96 0.58
N ASP A 446 -6.44 -20.00 0.68
CA ASP A 446 -6.85 -21.38 0.42
C ASP A 446 -7.87 -21.91 1.45
N ASP A 447 -7.88 -21.38 2.67
CA ASP A 447 -8.90 -21.69 3.67
C ASP A 447 -10.28 -21.13 3.26
N ILE A 448 -10.29 -19.97 2.58
CA ILE A 448 -11.52 -19.39 2.01
C ILE A 448 -11.90 -20.12 0.72
N ARG A 449 -10.92 -20.31 -0.18
CA ARG A 449 -11.13 -20.85 -1.53
C ARG A 449 -11.55 -22.31 -1.54
N LYS A 450 -10.85 -23.16 -0.77
CA LYS A 450 -10.97 -24.62 -0.83
C LYS A 450 -11.70 -25.21 0.38
N ARG A 451 -11.55 -24.60 1.56
CA ARG A 451 -12.09 -25.14 2.82
C ARG A 451 -13.36 -24.42 3.29
N ASN A 452 -13.76 -23.33 2.61
CA ASN A 452 -14.94 -22.54 2.92
C ASN A 452 -15.04 -22.14 4.41
N VAL A 453 -13.90 -21.76 5.01
CA VAL A 453 -13.83 -21.33 6.40
C VAL A 453 -14.70 -20.10 6.63
N SER A 454 -15.45 -20.09 7.73
CA SER A 454 -16.28 -18.96 8.15
C SER A 454 -15.42 -17.85 8.78
N ILE A 455 -15.39 -16.68 8.14
CA ILE A 455 -14.67 -15.50 8.64
C ILE A 455 -15.26 -15.02 9.96
N GLU A 456 -16.58 -15.02 10.07
CA GLU A 456 -17.29 -14.61 11.28
C GLU A 456 -16.89 -15.49 12.47
N GLU A 457 -16.90 -16.82 12.30
CA GLU A 457 -16.50 -17.76 13.36
C GLU A 457 -15.03 -17.57 13.74
N ARG A 458 -14.14 -17.45 12.76
CA ARG A 458 -12.71 -17.23 13.01
C ARG A 458 -12.42 -15.96 13.79
N LEU A 459 -13.07 -14.86 13.43
CA LEU A 459 -12.86 -13.57 14.11
C LEU A 459 -13.54 -13.54 15.49
N SER A 460 -14.69 -14.20 15.64
CA SER A 460 -15.39 -14.29 16.93
C SER A 460 -14.66 -15.14 17.98
N GLN A 461 -13.75 -16.02 17.55
CA GLN A 461 -12.91 -16.80 18.45
C GLN A 461 -11.80 -15.98 19.13
N ILE A 462 -11.50 -14.77 18.63
CA ILE A 462 -10.49 -13.90 19.21
C ILE A 462 -11.06 -13.24 20.47
N PRO A 463 -10.45 -13.43 21.66
CA PRO A 463 -10.98 -12.87 22.89
C PRO A 463 -11.09 -11.33 22.84
N PRO A 464 -12.15 -10.72 23.38
CA PRO A 464 -12.32 -9.26 23.35
C PRO A 464 -11.12 -8.46 23.90
N GLU A 465 -10.46 -8.96 24.95
CA GLU A 465 -9.24 -8.35 25.49
C GLU A 465 -8.08 -8.39 24.49
N GLN A 466 -7.93 -9.48 23.74
CA GLN A 466 -6.93 -9.57 22.67
C GLN A 466 -7.26 -8.60 21.54
N VAL A 467 -8.53 -8.46 21.16
CA VAL A 467 -8.97 -7.46 20.17
C VAL A 467 -8.61 -6.05 20.62
N LYS A 468 -8.81 -5.72 21.90
CA LYS A 468 -8.45 -4.41 22.47
C LYS A 468 -6.94 -4.16 22.40
N ILE A 469 -6.10 -5.16 22.72
CA ILE A 469 -4.64 -5.09 22.62
C ILE A 469 -4.21 -4.86 21.17
N MET A 470 -4.73 -5.68 20.25
CA MET A 470 -4.39 -5.56 18.82
C MET A 470 -4.80 -4.20 18.25
N ARG A 471 -5.95 -3.68 18.69
CA ARG A 471 -6.43 -2.37 18.27
C ARG A 471 -5.54 -1.24 18.78
N GLU A 472 -5.08 -1.30 20.03
CA GLU A 472 -4.15 -0.30 20.54
C GLU A 472 -2.82 -0.35 19.78
N GLU A 473 -2.31 -1.55 19.45
CA GLU A 473 -1.14 -1.68 18.58
C GLU A 473 -1.36 -0.97 17.24
N VAL A 474 -2.47 -1.24 16.54
CA VAL A 474 -2.81 -0.58 15.26
C VAL A 474 -2.89 0.94 15.40
N ILE A 475 -3.54 1.45 16.45
CA ILE A 475 -3.65 2.90 16.70
C ILE A 475 -2.28 3.52 16.97
N SER A 476 -1.42 2.83 17.72
CA SER A 476 -0.06 3.29 18.03
C SER A 476 0.84 3.40 16.80
N LEU A 477 0.56 2.60 15.76
CA LEU A 477 1.32 2.59 14.50
C LEU A 477 0.98 3.78 13.59
N ILE A 478 -0.15 4.46 13.78
CA ILE A 478 -0.63 5.54 12.90
C ILE A 478 0.44 6.55 12.48
N PRO A 479 1.28 7.14 13.38
CA PRO A 479 2.29 8.10 12.97
C PRO A 479 3.23 7.54 11.89
N ARG A 480 3.67 6.29 12.04
CA ARG A 480 4.64 5.63 11.14
C ARG A 480 4.04 5.17 9.81
N LEU A 481 2.71 5.28 9.64
CA LEU A 481 1.96 4.86 8.46
C LEU A 481 1.43 6.04 7.63
N VAL A 482 1.46 7.25 8.17
CA VAL A 482 1.02 8.47 7.47
C VAL A 482 2.22 9.34 7.12
N TYR A 483 2.07 10.19 6.10
CA TYR A 483 3.06 11.22 5.77
C TYR A 483 2.58 12.55 6.33
N ALA A 484 3.40 13.26 7.10
CA ALA A 484 3.04 14.58 7.60
C ALA A 484 2.86 15.57 6.43
N ASP A 485 2.12 16.65 6.67
CA ASP A 485 1.95 17.70 5.68
C ASP A 485 3.32 18.32 5.33
N PRO A 486 3.80 18.24 4.07
CA PRO A 486 5.15 18.69 3.68
C PRO A 486 5.38 20.21 3.85
N ARG A 487 4.33 20.99 4.12
CA ARG A 487 4.41 22.43 4.42
C ARG A 487 4.63 22.73 5.90
N SER A 488 4.73 21.68 6.71
CA SER A 488 4.86 21.73 8.16
C SER A 488 5.77 20.60 8.65
N LYS A 489 5.91 20.45 9.97
CA LYS A 489 6.79 19.46 10.56
C LYS A 489 6.25 18.94 11.90
N LEU A 490 6.27 17.62 12.06
CA LEU A 490 6.09 16.95 13.36
C LEU A 490 7.34 17.13 14.23
N GLU A 491 7.13 17.30 15.53
CA GLU A 491 8.20 17.65 16.47
C GLU A 491 8.81 16.41 17.12
N THR A 492 7.96 15.53 17.64
CA THR A 492 8.38 14.35 18.42
C THR A 492 8.08 13.04 17.71
N LEU A 493 7.09 13.04 16.82
CA LEU A 493 6.66 11.86 16.08
C LEU A 493 7.42 11.73 14.76
N ASN A 494 7.82 10.49 14.45
CA ASN A 494 8.38 10.14 13.15
C ASN A 494 7.25 9.65 12.23
N ASP A 495 7.10 10.31 11.09
CA ASP A 495 6.13 9.92 10.06
C ASP A 495 6.68 8.78 9.16
N ALA A 496 5.90 8.32 8.18
CA ALA A 496 6.35 7.31 7.22
C ALA A 496 7.59 7.76 6.41
N PHE A 497 7.77 9.04 6.16
CA PHE A 497 8.98 9.55 5.51
C PHE A 497 10.20 9.40 6.45
N ASP A 498 10.07 9.82 7.71
CA ASP A 498 11.16 9.77 8.69
C ASP A 498 11.61 8.32 8.94
N VAL A 499 10.66 7.38 9.05
CA VAL A 499 10.94 5.95 9.20
C VAL A 499 11.70 5.40 7.99
N ALA A 500 11.27 5.72 6.77
CA ALA A 500 11.90 5.22 5.55
C ALA A 500 13.32 5.80 5.35
N VAL A 501 13.52 7.09 5.60
CA VAL A 501 14.85 7.73 5.51
C VAL A 501 15.81 7.14 6.54
N GLN A 502 15.35 6.94 7.78
CA GLN A 502 16.18 6.31 8.82
C GLN A 502 16.56 4.87 8.43
N ALA A 503 15.61 4.08 7.91
CA ALA A 503 15.89 2.72 7.48
C ALA A 503 16.94 2.65 6.35
N ILE A 504 16.90 3.61 5.41
CA ILE A 504 17.93 3.74 4.36
C ILE A 504 19.29 4.09 4.97
N ILE A 505 19.35 5.06 5.88
CA ILE A 505 20.58 5.45 6.58
C ILE A 505 21.20 4.24 7.29
N ASP A 506 20.39 3.48 8.03
CA ASP A 506 20.83 2.31 8.78
C ASP A 506 21.34 1.22 7.83
N LYS A 507 20.61 0.95 6.74
CA LYS A 507 21.00 0.00 5.69
C LYS A 507 22.36 0.36 5.08
N VAL A 508 22.55 1.61 4.66
CA VAL A 508 23.79 2.06 4.02
C VAL A 508 24.95 2.04 5.02
N THR A 509 24.69 2.44 6.27
CA THR A 509 25.69 2.41 7.35
C THR A 509 26.16 0.98 7.64
N ASN A 510 25.23 0.03 7.72
CA ASN A 510 25.57 -1.38 7.93
C ASN A 510 26.34 -1.95 6.74
N LEU A 511 25.92 -1.66 5.51
CA LEU A 511 26.67 -2.07 4.32
C LEU A 511 28.11 -1.54 4.32
N ARG A 512 28.33 -0.29 4.74
CA ARG A 512 29.68 0.29 4.87
C ARG A 512 30.53 -0.45 5.90
N LYS A 513 29.94 -0.83 7.05
CA LYS A 513 30.61 -1.64 8.07
C LYS A 513 30.97 -3.02 7.56
N ASP A 514 30.04 -3.69 6.87
CA ASP A 514 30.27 -5.01 6.28
C ASP A 514 31.43 -4.98 5.28
N ILE A 515 31.51 -3.94 4.43
CA ILE A 515 32.63 -3.73 3.50
C ILE A 515 33.97 -3.55 4.23
N ILE A 516 34.00 -2.81 5.35
CA ILE A 516 35.22 -2.60 6.15
C ILE A 516 35.69 -3.91 6.78
N GLU A 517 34.75 -4.67 7.33
CA GLU A 517 35.01 -5.94 8.01
C GLU A 517 35.25 -7.10 7.04
N GLY A 518 35.09 -6.86 5.73
CA GLY A 518 35.21 -7.89 4.70
C GLY A 518 34.10 -8.94 4.76
N ARG A 519 32.96 -8.61 5.37
CA ARG A 519 31.77 -9.46 5.37
C ARG A 519 31.12 -9.38 3.99
N THR A 520 31.08 -10.52 3.31
CA THR A 520 30.44 -10.69 2.00
C THR A 520 29.18 -11.52 2.15
N ASP A 521 28.17 -11.21 1.34
CA ASP A 521 26.91 -11.95 1.29
C ASP A 521 26.98 -13.02 0.19
N ASP A 522 28.04 -13.84 0.23
CA ASP A 522 28.34 -14.80 -0.85
C ASP A 522 27.27 -15.90 -0.97
N ASN A 523 26.47 -16.09 0.08
CA ASN A 523 25.36 -17.03 0.13
C ASN A 523 23.98 -16.35 -0.10
N PHE A 524 23.95 -15.07 -0.48
CA PHE A 524 22.71 -14.36 -0.75
C PHE A 524 21.95 -15.01 -1.92
N ILE A 525 20.66 -15.29 -1.71
CA ILE A 525 19.77 -15.81 -2.73
C ILE A 525 18.65 -14.80 -2.93
N GLU A 526 18.70 -14.07 -4.06
CA GLU A 526 17.78 -12.95 -4.33
C GLU A 526 16.31 -13.41 -4.34
N GLU A 527 16.02 -14.60 -4.85
CA GLU A 527 14.65 -15.15 -4.88
C GLU A 527 14.07 -15.38 -3.47
N ASN A 528 14.93 -15.41 -2.44
CA ASN A 528 14.53 -15.52 -1.05
C ASN A 528 14.57 -14.18 -0.29
N SER A 529 14.66 -13.04 -0.98
CA SER A 529 14.76 -11.69 -0.39
C SER A 529 13.75 -11.45 0.73
N TRP A 530 12.50 -11.91 0.56
CA TRP A 530 11.45 -11.80 1.58
C TRP A 530 11.80 -12.47 2.92
N LYS A 531 12.62 -13.53 2.94
CA LYS A 531 13.06 -14.21 4.17
C LYS A 531 14.06 -13.37 4.94
N TYR A 532 15.03 -12.78 4.23
CA TYR A 532 16.04 -11.92 4.84
C TYR A 532 15.40 -10.70 5.51
N ALA A 533 14.31 -10.15 4.95
CA ALA A 533 13.56 -9.06 5.55
C ALA A 533 12.95 -9.41 6.94
N LEU A 534 12.78 -10.70 7.24
CA LEU A 534 12.20 -11.19 8.50
C LEU A 534 13.26 -11.56 9.53
N LEU A 535 14.53 -11.72 9.14
CA LEU A 535 15.60 -12.13 10.04
C LEU A 535 15.78 -11.15 11.21
N PRO A 536 16.05 -11.64 12.43
CA PRO A 536 16.57 -10.83 13.52
C PRO A 536 17.85 -10.07 13.12
N GLU A 537 18.12 -8.96 13.80
CA GLU A 537 19.32 -8.18 13.54
C GLU A 537 20.58 -9.01 13.83
N GLY A 538 21.50 -9.06 12.86
CA GLY A 538 22.74 -9.84 12.95
C GLY A 538 22.63 -11.28 12.44
N GLU A 539 21.44 -11.77 12.10
CA GLU A 539 21.27 -13.05 11.41
C GLU A 539 21.34 -12.85 9.89
N HIS A 540 22.02 -13.78 9.20
CA HIS A 540 22.29 -13.70 7.76
C HIS A 540 21.91 -14.98 7.01
N GLU A 541 21.51 -16.04 7.72
CA GLU A 541 21.16 -17.32 7.12
C GLU A 541 19.64 -17.50 7.09
N VAL A 542 19.11 -17.85 5.93
CA VAL A 542 17.67 -18.12 5.75
C VAL A 542 17.38 -19.62 5.73
N GLY A 543 16.44 -20.04 6.57
CA GLY A 543 15.96 -21.42 6.64
C GLY A 543 14.59 -21.65 5.97
N PRO A 544 14.03 -22.86 6.13
CA PRO A 544 12.63 -23.13 5.83
C PRO A 544 11.72 -22.17 6.61
N HIS A 545 10.64 -21.70 5.97
CA HIS A 545 9.70 -20.79 6.60
C HIS A 545 8.26 -21.22 6.31
N GLU A 546 7.33 -20.98 7.25
CA GLU A 546 5.92 -21.36 7.11
C GLU A 546 5.21 -20.74 5.90
N TRP A 547 5.79 -19.66 5.35
CA TRP A 547 5.28 -18.95 4.18
C TRP A 547 5.90 -19.39 2.85
N ASP A 548 6.83 -20.35 2.84
CA ASP A 548 7.41 -20.90 1.61
C ASP A 548 6.34 -21.30 0.57
N PRO A 549 5.20 -21.92 0.94
CA PRO A 549 4.14 -22.26 -0.03
C PRO A 549 3.48 -21.06 -0.72
N PHE A 550 3.55 -19.85 -0.14
CA PHE A 550 2.92 -18.65 -0.70
C PHE A 550 3.80 -17.95 -1.74
N PHE A 551 5.11 -18.17 -1.69
CA PHE A 551 6.08 -17.52 -2.59
C PHE A 551 6.78 -18.50 -3.53
N SER A 552 6.43 -19.79 -3.46
CA SER A 552 6.90 -20.81 -4.37
C SER A 552 6.30 -20.61 -5.77
N LYS A 553 7.12 -20.68 -6.82
CA LYS A 553 6.61 -20.80 -8.19
C LYS A 553 5.75 -22.07 -8.28
N PRO A 554 4.60 -22.05 -8.97
CA PRO A 554 3.85 -23.26 -9.24
C PRO A 554 4.79 -24.28 -9.89
N LYS A 555 5.01 -25.43 -9.25
CA LYS A 555 5.52 -26.60 -9.95
C LYS A 555 4.36 -27.06 -10.81
N ASP A 556 4.43 -26.96 -12.13
CA ASP A 556 3.69 -27.88 -13.01
C ASP A 556 4.24 -27.88 -14.44
N GLY A 557 4.40 -29.09 -14.98
CA GLY A 557 4.72 -29.36 -16.38
C GLY A 557 3.56 -29.07 -17.35
N SER A 558 2.79 -28.01 -17.11
CA SER A 558 1.88 -27.42 -18.08
C SER A 558 2.39 -26.02 -18.37
N GLY A 559 2.89 -25.80 -19.58
CA GLY A 559 3.60 -24.60 -20.04
C GLY A 559 2.82 -23.28 -20.05
N ASP A 560 1.80 -23.11 -19.19
CA ASP A 560 1.22 -21.80 -18.90
C ASP A 560 2.02 -21.14 -17.78
N SER A 561 3.11 -20.48 -18.18
CA SER A 561 3.87 -19.56 -17.33
C SER A 561 3.01 -18.32 -17.01
N ASN A 562 2.04 -18.48 -16.12
CA ASN A 562 1.32 -17.34 -15.53
C ASN A 562 2.23 -16.68 -14.48
N ASP A 563 3.15 -15.84 -14.98
CA ASP A 563 4.02 -15.01 -14.15
C ASP A 563 3.15 -14.05 -13.31
N PRO A 564 3.30 -14.02 -11.97
CA PRO A 564 2.63 -13.06 -11.10
C PRO A 564 2.80 -11.61 -11.56
N SER A 565 3.96 -11.26 -12.15
CA SER A 565 4.25 -9.96 -12.75
C SER A 565 3.32 -9.68 -13.94
N ALA A 566 3.14 -10.65 -14.84
CA ALA A 566 2.28 -10.53 -16.02
C ALA A 566 0.78 -10.50 -15.66
N GLU A 567 0.37 -11.16 -14.58
CA GLU A 567 -1.01 -11.14 -14.08
C GLU A 567 -1.33 -9.83 -13.34
N ALA A 568 -0.40 -9.30 -12.52
CA ALA A 568 -0.54 -8.01 -11.84
C ALA A 568 -0.58 -6.84 -12.84
N ALA A 569 0.30 -6.89 -13.84
CA ALA A 569 0.33 -6.02 -15.01
C ALA A 569 -1.00 -5.92 -15.78
N LYS A 570 -1.56 -7.07 -16.20
CA LYS A 570 -2.83 -7.14 -16.94
C LYS A 570 -4.02 -6.60 -16.15
N ASN A 571 -3.95 -6.66 -14.82
CA ASN A 571 -5.03 -6.23 -13.94
C ASN A 571 -4.92 -4.73 -13.57
N SER A 572 -3.71 -4.18 -13.41
CA SER A 572 -3.44 -2.74 -13.25
C SER A 572 -4.08 -1.90 -14.39
N TRP A 573 -3.98 -2.41 -15.62
CA TRP A 573 -4.64 -1.85 -16.82
C TRP A 573 -6.16 -1.64 -16.65
N LYS A 574 -6.86 -2.56 -15.95
CA LYS A 574 -8.33 -2.51 -15.78
C LYS A 574 -8.77 -1.57 -14.67
N ASN A 575 -7.94 -1.29 -13.67
CA ASN A 575 -8.33 -0.48 -12.52
C ASN A 575 -8.15 1.01 -12.73
N GLU A 576 -7.09 1.44 -13.40
CA GLU A 576 -7.05 2.83 -13.79
C GLU A 576 -8.23 3.13 -14.75
N GLN A 577 -8.70 2.17 -15.58
CA GLN A 577 -9.93 2.31 -16.40
C GLN A 577 -11.21 2.48 -15.57
N ARG A 578 -11.16 2.10 -14.28
CA ARG A 578 -12.29 2.21 -13.34
C ARG A 578 -12.23 3.49 -12.51
N ASN A 579 -11.06 4.09 -12.31
CA ASN A 579 -10.93 5.44 -11.74
C ASN A 579 -11.47 6.54 -12.68
N ILE A 580 -11.96 6.17 -13.87
CA ILE A 580 -12.44 7.06 -14.95
C ILE A 580 -13.81 7.68 -14.67
N HIS A 581 -14.67 7.07 -13.83
CA HIS A 581 -16.08 7.46 -13.81
C HIS A 581 -16.54 8.48 -12.75
N GLU A 582 -15.79 8.80 -11.69
CA GLU A 582 -16.07 10.00 -10.88
C GLU A 582 -14.83 10.50 -10.10
N GLY A 583 -14.07 11.42 -10.71
CA GLY A 583 -12.99 12.17 -10.06
C GLY A 583 -13.18 13.67 -10.14
#